data_AF-K1T012-F1
#
_entry.id   AF-K1T012-F1
#
_cell.length_a   1.000
_cell.length_b   1.000
_cell.length_c   1.000
_cell.angle_alpha   90.00
_cell.angle_beta   90.00
_cell.angle_gamma   90.00
#
_symmetry.space_group_name_H-M   'P 1'
#
loop_
_entity.id
_entity.type
_entity.pdbx_description
1 polymer ?
#
loop_
_entity_poly.entity_id
_entity_poly.type
_entity_poly.pdbx_seq_one_letter_code
_entity_poly.pdbx_strand_id
1 'polypeptide(L)'
;MGLNQFSAVGGQVDFVRGATMSRGGRSIIAMPSTAKRGHLSRIVPIITEGSAITTPRNDVNYVVTEYGVAQLKGKTLKERARALIKICHPKFRPKLALEYRHRFKEDPFPREEIGDYIKEVREEVYKTAVSIIGG
;
A
#
# COMPACT_ATOMS: atom_id res chain seq x y z
N MET A 1 -9.15 20.78 -6.82
CA MET A 1 -9.53 21.19 -5.46
C MET A 1 -10.67 20.30 -4.99
N GLY A 2 -10.42 19.36 -4.08
CA GLY A 2 -11.43 18.43 -3.60
C GLY A 2 -12.25 19.03 -2.45
N LEU A 3 -13.58 18.99 -2.56
CA LEU A 3 -14.54 19.68 -1.68
C LEU A 3 -14.77 19.02 -0.31
N ASN A 4 -14.05 17.95 0.04
CA ASN A 4 -14.21 17.25 1.31
C ASN A 4 -12.92 17.24 2.13
N GLN A 5 -12.83 18.21 3.05
CA GLN A 5 -11.78 18.33 4.05
C GLN A 5 -12.17 17.48 5.27
N PHE A 6 -11.50 16.34 5.50
CA PHE A 6 -11.79 15.47 6.65
C PHE A 6 -10.96 15.80 7.91
N SER A 7 -9.87 16.56 7.79
CA SER A 7 -9.09 17.11 8.92
C SER A 7 -8.03 18.09 8.43
N ALA A 8 -7.71 19.12 9.22
CA ALA A 8 -6.53 19.96 9.02
C ALA A 8 -5.24 19.13 9.20
N VAL A 9 -4.14 19.54 8.54
CA VAL A 9 -2.84 18.83 8.58
C VAL A 9 -2.33 18.63 10.01
N GLY A 10 -2.67 19.50 10.97
CA GLY A 10 -2.21 19.39 12.37
C GLY A 10 -0.69 19.28 12.51
N GLY A 11 -0.19 19.10 13.73
CA GLY A 11 1.25 18.94 14.01
C GLY A 11 1.86 17.61 13.54
N GLN A 12 1.18 16.85 12.67
CA GLN A 12 1.67 15.55 12.20
C GLN A 12 2.97 15.67 11.41
N VAL A 13 3.12 16.75 10.64
CA VAL A 13 4.36 17.04 9.89
C VAL A 13 5.49 17.39 10.86
N ASP A 14 5.18 18.13 11.92
CA ASP A 14 6.15 18.51 12.95
C ASP A 14 6.57 17.32 13.81
N PHE A 15 5.67 16.38 14.10
CA PHE A 15 6.00 15.13 14.79
C PHE A 15 6.88 14.21 13.95
N VAL A 16 6.57 14.08 12.65
CA VAL A 16 7.37 13.27 11.74
C VAL A 16 8.77 13.86 11.56
N ARG A 17 8.89 15.19 11.41
CA ARG A 17 10.18 15.88 11.33
C ARG A 17 10.94 15.83 12.66
N GLY A 18 10.28 16.11 13.78
CA GLY A 18 10.86 16.03 15.12
C GLY A 18 11.36 14.63 15.47
N ALA A 19 10.60 13.58 15.13
CA ALA A 19 11.05 12.19 15.29
C ALA A 19 12.23 11.85 14.38
N THR A 20 12.29 12.40 13.17
CA THR A 20 13.43 12.18 12.26
C THR A 20 14.70 12.90 12.72
N MET A 21 14.56 14.09 13.33
CA MET A 21 15.66 14.92 13.84
C MET A 21 16.12 14.51 15.26
N SER A 22 15.30 13.78 16.01
CA SER A 22 15.66 13.28 17.34
C SER A 22 16.59 12.06 17.27
N ARG A 23 17.59 12.01 18.16
CA ARG A 23 18.55 10.91 18.23
C ARG A 23 17.83 9.61 18.59
N GLY A 24 17.61 8.75 17.60
CA GLY A 24 16.88 7.48 17.74
C GLY A 24 15.36 7.57 17.56
N GLY A 25 14.83 8.73 17.20
CA GLY A 25 13.39 8.89 16.95
C GLY A 25 12.92 8.08 15.72
N ARG A 26 11.65 7.63 15.78
CA ARG A 26 11.02 6.80 14.75
C ARG A 26 9.65 7.38 14.39
N SER A 27 9.45 7.66 13.11
CA SER A 27 8.14 8.03 12.56
C SER A 27 7.31 6.76 12.29
N ILE A 28 6.18 6.61 13.00
CA ILE A 28 5.30 5.44 12.90
C ILE A 28 3.92 5.91 12.45
N ILE A 29 3.41 5.31 11.38
CA ILE A 29 2.04 5.49 10.90
C ILE A 29 1.28 4.21 11.19
N ALA A 30 0.31 4.26 12.10
CA ALA A 30 -0.57 3.13 12.39
C ALA A 30 -1.95 3.39 11.79
N MET A 31 -2.45 2.43 10.99
CA MET A 31 -3.79 2.50 10.41
C MET A 31 -4.36 1.09 10.21
N PRO A 32 -5.67 0.89 10.36
CA PRO A 32 -6.29 -0.35 9.88
C PRO A 32 -6.04 -0.51 8.36
N SER A 33 -5.81 -1.73 7.90
CA SER A 33 -5.46 -2.03 6.52
C SER A 33 -6.57 -1.70 5.51
N THR A 34 -7.80 -1.53 5.99
CA THR A 34 -8.99 -1.24 5.17
C THR A 34 -9.80 -0.04 5.68
N ALA A 35 -10.65 0.49 4.80
CA ALA A 35 -11.63 1.54 5.04
C ALA A 35 -13.01 1.10 4.54
N LYS A 36 -14.06 1.90 4.84
CA LYS A 36 -15.46 1.59 4.53
C LYS A 36 -15.83 0.16 4.88
N ARG A 37 -15.70 -0.24 6.15
CA ARG A 37 -16.05 -1.59 6.65
C ARG A 37 -15.39 -2.75 5.86
N GLY A 38 -14.12 -2.58 5.44
CA GLY A 38 -13.39 -3.64 4.72
C GLY A 38 -13.54 -3.59 3.19
N HIS A 39 -14.34 -2.68 2.65
CA HIS A 39 -14.57 -2.62 1.20
C HIS A 39 -13.44 -1.93 0.42
N LEU A 40 -12.64 -1.07 1.06
CA LEU A 40 -11.52 -0.37 0.41
C LEU A 40 -10.20 -0.65 1.10
N SER A 41 -9.11 -0.81 0.36
CA SER A 41 -7.75 -0.86 0.91
C SER A 41 -7.26 0.54 1.27
N ARG A 42 -6.56 0.68 2.41
CA ARG A 42 -5.80 1.90 2.72
C ARG A 42 -4.39 1.90 2.12
N ILE A 43 -3.91 0.76 1.64
CA ILE A 43 -2.65 0.63 0.89
C ILE A 43 -3.02 0.52 -0.59
N VAL A 44 -2.65 1.54 -1.36
CA VAL A 44 -2.99 1.66 -2.79
C VAL A 44 -1.72 1.89 -3.63
N PRO A 45 -1.69 1.44 -4.90
CA PRO A 45 -0.50 1.55 -5.75
C PRO A 45 -0.25 2.98 -6.24
N ILE A 46 -1.33 3.76 -6.37
CA ILE A 46 -1.36 5.16 -6.77
C ILE A 46 -2.29 5.87 -5.80
N ILE A 47 -1.81 6.94 -5.19
CA ILE A 47 -2.64 7.82 -4.35
C ILE A 47 -3.60 8.55 -5.30
N THR A 48 -4.89 8.56 -4.98
CA THR A 48 -5.93 9.20 -5.79
C THR A 48 -5.53 10.61 -6.22
N GLU A 49 -5.71 10.92 -7.50
CA GLU A 49 -5.39 12.22 -8.08
C GLU A 49 -6.06 13.35 -7.27
N GLY A 50 -5.27 14.34 -6.85
CA GLY A 50 -5.75 15.43 -5.98
C GLY A 50 -5.81 15.14 -4.48
N SER A 51 -5.41 13.95 -4.02
CA SER A 51 -5.23 13.69 -2.57
C SER A 51 -3.92 14.28 -2.07
N ALA A 52 -3.97 14.99 -0.95
CA ALA A 52 -2.79 15.56 -0.31
C ALA A 52 -1.83 14.44 0.11
N ILE A 53 -0.59 14.47 -0.41
CA ILE A 53 0.51 13.66 0.09
C ILE A 53 0.99 14.33 1.37
N THR A 54 0.46 13.89 2.51
CA THR A 54 0.74 14.53 3.82
C THR A 54 2.08 14.13 4.41
N THR A 55 2.70 13.03 3.97
CA THR A 55 4.03 12.60 4.40
C THR A 55 4.91 12.25 3.20
N PRO A 56 5.99 13.02 2.95
CA PRO A 56 6.96 12.70 1.91
C PRO A 56 7.54 11.29 2.10
N ARG A 57 7.87 10.62 0.99
CA ARG A 57 8.40 9.23 1.00
C ARG A 57 9.65 9.07 1.87
N ASN A 58 10.40 10.15 2.08
CA ASN A 58 11.65 10.21 2.84
C ASN A 58 11.44 10.18 4.35
N ASP A 59 10.22 10.48 4.84
CA ASP A 59 9.99 10.75 6.27
C ASP A 59 9.20 9.63 6.98
N VAL A 60 8.65 8.66 6.24
CA VAL A 60 7.95 7.50 6.84
C VAL A 60 8.96 6.42 7.21
N ASN A 61 9.10 6.11 8.50
CA ASN A 61 9.97 5.01 8.95
C ASN A 61 9.21 3.68 9.05
N TYR A 62 8.04 3.68 9.69
CA TYR A 62 7.23 2.46 9.88
C TYR A 62 5.77 2.71 9.50
N VAL A 63 5.16 1.72 8.85
CA VAL A 63 3.72 1.61 8.65
C VAL A 63 3.22 0.37 9.36
N VAL A 64 2.16 0.48 10.14
CA VAL A 64 1.61 -0.60 10.96
C VAL A 64 0.15 -0.80 10.61
N THR A 65 -0.24 -2.05 10.41
CA THR A 65 -1.63 -2.52 10.28
C THR A 65 -1.86 -3.72 11.19
N GLU A 66 -3.10 -4.19 11.26
CA GLU A 66 -3.45 -5.45 11.92
C GLU A 66 -2.77 -6.69 11.31
N TYR A 67 -2.16 -6.57 10.13
CA TYR A 67 -1.42 -7.65 9.44
C TYR A 67 0.10 -7.54 9.60
N GLY A 68 0.60 -6.53 10.32
CA GLY A 68 2.01 -6.44 10.69
C GLY A 68 2.63 -5.06 10.49
N VAL A 69 3.97 -5.04 10.43
CA VAL A 69 4.78 -3.82 10.42
C VAL A 69 5.68 -3.77 9.18
N ALA A 70 5.61 -2.68 8.43
CA ALA A 70 6.50 -2.39 7.31
C ALA A 70 7.46 -1.25 7.66
N GLN A 71 8.73 -1.58 7.89
CA GLN A 71 9.81 -0.60 7.94
C GLN A 71 10.16 -0.15 6.52
N LEU A 72 10.19 1.15 6.25
CA LEU A 72 10.38 1.72 4.91
C LEU A 72 11.64 2.59 4.79
N LYS A 73 12.25 3.01 5.90
CA LYS A 73 13.51 3.80 5.91
C LYS A 73 14.63 2.97 5.28
N GLY A 74 15.39 3.58 4.36
CA GLY A 74 16.54 2.94 3.69
C GLY A 74 16.19 1.90 2.61
N LYS A 75 14.90 1.68 2.32
CA LYS A 75 14.46 0.73 1.30
C LYS A 75 14.26 1.38 -0.06
N THR A 76 14.63 0.67 -1.12
CA THR A 76 14.31 1.01 -2.51
C THR A 76 12.80 0.97 -2.78
N LEU A 77 12.36 1.54 -3.91
CA LEU A 77 10.95 1.55 -4.27
C LEU A 77 10.35 0.13 -4.34
N LYS A 78 11.11 -0.83 -4.86
CA LYS A 78 10.73 -2.26 -4.94
C LYS A 78 10.53 -2.85 -3.55
N GLU A 79 11.52 -2.70 -2.68
CA GLU A 79 11.47 -3.24 -1.31
C GLU A 79 10.37 -2.60 -0.46
N ARG A 80 10.11 -1.31 -0.64
CA ARG A 80 8.99 -0.61 0.00
C ARG A 80 7.66 -1.18 -0.47
N ALA A 81 7.48 -1.39 -1.77
CA ALA A 81 6.26 -1.96 -2.31
C ALA A 81 6.03 -3.37 -1.77
N ARG A 82 7.06 -4.24 -1.75
CA ARG A 82 6.98 -5.58 -1.14
C ARG A 82 6.60 -5.52 0.34
N ALA A 83 7.22 -4.63 1.11
CA ALA A 83 6.92 -4.46 2.54
C ALA A 83 5.48 -4.01 2.79
N LEU A 84 4.98 -3.06 1.98
CA LEU A 84 3.60 -2.59 2.07
C LEU A 84 2.57 -3.65 1.64
N ILE A 85 2.87 -4.43 0.60
CA ILE A 85 1.99 -5.54 0.18
C ILE A 85 1.86 -6.57 1.31
N LYS A 86 2.96 -6.91 2.02
CA LYS A 86 2.93 -7.87 3.14
C LYS A 86 2.00 -7.46 4.29
N ILE A 87 1.90 -6.17 4.58
CA ILE A 87 1.03 -5.65 5.66
C ILE A 87 -0.35 -5.20 5.16
N CYS A 88 -0.65 -5.38 3.88
CA CYS A 88 -1.98 -5.12 3.33
C CYS A 88 -2.95 -6.24 3.71
N HIS A 89 -4.25 -5.93 3.72
CA HIS A 89 -5.29 -6.94 3.89
C HIS A 89 -5.16 -8.03 2.81
N PRO A 90 -5.21 -9.34 3.15
CA PRO A 90 -5.04 -10.45 2.21
C PRO A 90 -5.84 -10.30 0.91
N LYS A 91 -7.14 -9.96 1.04
CA LYS A 91 -8.06 -9.64 -0.06
C LYS A 91 -7.52 -8.68 -1.14
N PHE A 92 -6.66 -7.72 -0.79
CA PHE A 92 -6.16 -6.70 -1.72
C PHE A 92 -4.72 -6.94 -2.18
N ARG A 93 -4.00 -7.90 -1.57
CA ARG A 93 -2.62 -8.24 -1.95
C ARG A 93 -2.47 -8.71 -3.40
N PRO A 94 -3.34 -9.57 -3.97
CA PRO A 94 -3.18 -10.01 -5.36
C PRO A 94 -3.19 -8.85 -6.34
N LYS A 95 -4.12 -7.90 -6.17
CA LYS A 95 -4.21 -6.70 -7.01
C LYS A 95 -2.94 -5.85 -6.91
N LEU A 96 -2.42 -5.62 -5.70
CA LEU A 96 -1.18 -4.87 -5.52
C LEU A 96 0.05 -5.60 -6.08
N ALA A 97 0.07 -6.94 -6.03
CA ALA A 97 1.13 -7.75 -6.61
C ALA A 97 1.12 -7.69 -8.15
N LEU A 98 -0.07 -7.68 -8.76
CA LEU A 98 -0.22 -7.47 -10.20
C LEU A 98 0.31 -6.09 -10.63
N GLU A 99 -0.05 -5.04 -9.89
CA GLU A 99 0.46 -3.69 -10.14
C GLU A 99 1.97 -3.58 -9.96
N TYR A 100 2.52 -4.26 -8.94
CA TYR A 100 3.97 -4.37 -8.76
C TYR A 100 4.62 -4.98 -10.01
N ARG A 101 4.09 -6.12 -10.49
CA ARG A 101 4.61 -6.81 -11.67
C ARG A 101 4.49 -5.95 -12.92
N HIS A 102 3.38 -5.25 -13.10
CA HIS A 102 3.19 -4.32 -14.21
C HIS A 102 4.25 -3.22 -14.22
N ARG A 103 4.57 -2.67 -13.04
CA ARG A 103 5.52 -1.56 -12.86
C ARG A 103 6.99 -1.99 -12.95
N PHE A 104 7.37 -3.11 -12.35
CA PHE A 104 8.77 -3.53 -12.20
C PHE A 104 9.18 -4.69 -13.11
N LYS A 105 8.22 -5.25 -13.86
CA LYS A 105 8.40 -6.39 -14.78
C LYS A 105 8.98 -7.64 -14.10
N GLU A 106 8.78 -7.77 -12.79
CA GLU A 106 9.19 -8.92 -11.98
C GLU A 106 8.12 -9.19 -10.91
N ASP A 107 8.13 -10.39 -10.33
CA ASP A 107 7.20 -10.75 -9.27
C ASP A 107 7.68 -10.21 -7.89
N PRO A 108 6.77 -9.77 -7.00
CA PRO A 108 7.16 -9.19 -5.71
C PRO A 108 7.68 -10.20 -4.69
N PHE A 109 7.32 -11.49 -4.84
CA PHE A 109 7.66 -12.57 -3.91
C PHE A 109 8.05 -13.85 -4.69
N PRO A 110 8.60 -14.89 -4.05
CA PRO A 110 8.81 -16.19 -4.69
C PRO A 110 7.49 -16.84 -5.14
N ARG A 111 7.54 -17.73 -6.14
CA ARG A 111 6.33 -18.40 -6.69
C ARG A 111 5.52 -19.16 -5.64
N GLU A 112 6.19 -19.70 -4.62
CA GLU A 112 5.57 -20.40 -3.48
C GLU A 112 4.69 -19.46 -2.65
N GLU A 113 5.16 -18.24 -2.35
CA GLU A 113 4.36 -17.20 -1.67
C GLU A 113 3.29 -16.58 -2.59
N ILE A 114 3.44 -16.73 -3.91
CA ILE A 114 2.54 -16.16 -4.92
C ILE A 114 1.37 -17.09 -5.28
N GLY A 115 1.47 -18.39 -5.00
CA GLY A 115 0.49 -19.40 -5.40
C GLY A 115 -0.96 -19.02 -5.06
N ASP A 116 -1.15 -18.39 -3.90
CA ASP A 116 -2.47 -17.94 -3.44
C ASP A 116 -2.95 -16.68 -4.20
N TYR A 117 -2.04 -15.75 -4.54
CA TYR A 117 -2.37 -14.53 -5.28
C TYR A 117 -2.68 -14.79 -6.76
N ILE A 118 -1.95 -15.71 -7.41
CA ILE A 118 -2.14 -16.01 -8.84
C ILE A 118 -3.45 -16.74 -9.11
N LYS A 119 -3.94 -17.57 -8.18
CA LYS A 119 -5.24 -18.26 -8.34
C LYS A 119 -6.38 -17.26 -8.49
N GLU A 120 -6.44 -16.26 -7.61
CA GLU A 120 -7.47 -15.21 -7.66
C GLU A 120 -7.33 -14.32 -8.91
N VAL A 121 -6.11 -13.94 -9.29
CA VAL A 121 -5.89 -13.14 -10.51
C VAL A 121 -6.25 -13.92 -11.77
N ARG A 122 -5.93 -15.22 -11.82
CA ARG A 122 -6.33 -16.09 -12.95
C ARG A 122 -7.84 -16.18 -13.07
N GLU A 123 -8.56 -16.38 -11.96
CA GLU A 123 -10.03 -16.38 -11.93
C GLU A 123 -10.62 -15.04 -12.41
N GLU A 124 -10.08 -13.91 -11.97
CA GLU A 124 -10.56 -12.57 -12.36
C GLU A 124 -10.31 -12.27 -13.85
N VAL A 125 -9.11 -12.61 -14.35
CA VAL A 125 -8.76 -12.47 -15.77
C VAL A 125 -9.60 -13.42 -16.62
N TYR A 126 -9.85 -14.64 -16.15
CA TYR A 126 -10.69 -15.61 -16.86
C TYR A 126 -12.14 -15.14 -16.95
N LYS A 127 -12.72 -14.63 -15.85
CA LYS A 127 -14.07 -14.03 -15.84
C LYS A 127 -14.19 -12.84 -16.80
N THR A 128 -13.17 -11.98 -16.82
CA THR A 128 -13.15 -10.81 -17.71
C THR A 128 -13.04 -11.25 -19.17
N ALA A 129 -12.15 -12.20 -19.47
CA ALA A 129 -12.02 -12.76 -20.81
C ALA A 129 -13.32 -13.43 -21.27
N VAL A 130 -13.93 -14.29 -20.46
CA VAL A 130 -15.20 -14.95 -20.80
C VAL A 130 -16.34 -13.94 -21.01
N SER A 131 -16.40 -12.86 -20.25
CA SER A 131 -17.38 -11.78 -20.45
C SER A 131 -17.19 -11.00 -21.76
N ILE A 132 -15.96 -10.95 -22.31
CA ILE A 132 -15.66 -10.25 -23.57
C ILE A 132 -15.95 -11.15 -24.78
N ILE A 133 -15.81 -12.48 -24.63
CA ILE A 133 -15.99 -13.44 -25.73
C ILE A 133 -17.45 -13.94 -25.81
N GLY A 134 -18.23 -13.83 -24.72
CA GLY A 134 -19.60 -14.31 -24.62
C GLY A 134 -20.70 -13.26 -24.84
N GLY A 135 -20.37 -12.08 -25.37
CA GLY A 135 -21.31 -10.99 -25.66
C GLY A 135 -21.48 -10.73 -27.15
#